data_AF-A0A954EWU3-F1
#
_entry.id   AF-A0A954EWU3-F1
#
_cell.length_a   1.000
_cell.length_b   1.000
_cell.length_c   1.000
_cell.angle_alpha   90.00
_cell.angle_beta   90.00
_cell.angle_gamma   90.00
#
_symmetry.space_group_name_H-M   'P 1'
#
loop_
_entity.id
_entity.type
_entity.pdbx_description
1 polymer ?
#
loop_
_entity_poly.entity_id
_entity_poly.type
_entity_poly.pdbx_seq_one_letter_code
_entity_poly.pdbx_strand_id
1 'polypeptide(L)'
;MNRKQLAKIGIGEDHVELALAGIQSAAAAGMKGKTAQKLLKEIAANPTTHHADPHFGGLAQALCRPAEESKPKEPVAYRTWGAEYIDEQSHRQMEEACSLPHAVAGALMPDAHLGYGLPIGGVLALEGAVCPYAVGVDIACRMKLSVLDVPMTALNDDRYVRDFESALENGTVFGAGKSWSRRKQHEVMDRDWAVSRVTRENKDKAWAQLGTSGSGNHFVEFGQLTLHEPEMGLPAGEYVALLSHSGSRGTGHSVCSTYSAIAQKSLPRRYRDLGRLAWLELDSDAGQEYWAAMNL
;
A
#
# COMPACT_ATOMS: atom_id res chain seq x y z
N MET A 1 15.50 -31.89 5.08
CA MET A 1 15.18 -31.29 6.39
C MET A 1 14.04 -30.31 6.20
N ASN A 2 13.18 -30.09 7.20
CA ASN A 2 12.12 -29.08 7.14
C ASN A 2 12.50 -27.80 7.90
N ARG A 3 11.71 -26.72 7.76
CA ARG A 3 11.98 -25.41 8.39
C ARG A 3 12.24 -25.51 9.90
N LYS A 4 11.43 -26.31 10.62
CA LYS A 4 11.59 -26.53 12.08
C LYS A 4 12.92 -27.21 12.43
N GLN A 5 13.43 -28.10 11.58
CA GLN A 5 14.71 -28.76 11.77
C GLN A 5 15.90 -27.84 11.46
N LEU A 6 15.75 -26.91 10.51
CA LEU A 6 16.77 -25.90 10.18
C LEU A 6 16.91 -24.86 11.30
N ALA A 7 15.79 -24.37 11.83
CA ALA A 7 15.80 -23.46 12.98
C ALA A 7 16.50 -24.06 14.21
N LYS A 8 16.32 -25.37 14.47
CA LYS A 8 16.98 -26.08 15.59
C LYS A 8 18.50 -26.15 15.48
N ILE A 9 19.06 -25.97 14.28
CA ILE A 9 20.51 -25.99 14.06
C ILE A 9 21.09 -24.59 13.87
N GLY A 10 20.33 -23.53 14.16
CA GLY A 10 20.82 -22.15 14.11
C GLY A 10 20.63 -21.43 12.77
N ILE A 11 19.96 -22.04 11.80
CA ILE A 11 19.62 -21.39 10.52
C ILE A 11 18.34 -20.58 10.71
N GLY A 12 18.45 -19.25 10.71
CA GLY A 12 17.33 -18.31 10.83
C GLY A 12 16.37 -18.38 9.65
N GLU A 13 15.12 -17.89 9.82
CA GLU A 13 14.09 -17.93 8.77
C GLU A 13 14.54 -17.27 7.46
N ASP A 14 15.30 -16.18 7.55
CA ASP A 14 15.85 -15.43 6.41
C ASP A 14 16.79 -16.27 5.53
N HIS A 15 17.33 -17.36 6.09
CA HIS A 15 18.30 -18.24 5.43
C HIS A 15 17.71 -19.61 5.07
N VAL A 16 16.43 -19.86 5.40
CA VAL A 16 15.78 -21.17 5.19
C VAL A 16 15.69 -21.52 3.70
N GLU A 17 15.35 -20.56 2.83
CA GLU A 17 15.25 -20.83 1.40
C GLU A 17 16.61 -21.15 0.78
N LEU A 18 17.67 -20.44 1.17
CA LEU A 18 19.04 -20.76 0.77
C LEU A 18 19.47 -22.15 1.25
N ALA A 19 19.09 -22.53 2.48
CA ALA A 19 19.37 -23.86 2.99
C ALA A 19 18.58 -24.96 2.24
N LEU A 20 17.32 -24.72 1.89
CA LEU A 20 16.51 -25.67 1.10
C LEU A 20 17.04 -25.82 -0.33
N ALA A 21 17.41 -24.72 -0.98
CA ALA A 21 18.05 -24.73 -2.30
C ALA A 21 19.38 -25.52 -2.28
N GLY A 22 20.22 -25.30 -1.26
CA GLY A 22 21.45 -26.07 -1.07
C GLY A 22 21.20 -27.57 -0.85
N ILE A 23 20.17 -27.93 -0.07
CA ILE A 23 19.76 -29.34 0.13
C ILE A 23 19.33 -29.97 -1.21
N GLN A 24 18.56 -29.26 -2.02
CA GLN A 24 18.12 -29.76 -3.33
C GLN A 24 19.29 -29.94 -4.29
N SER A 25 20.20 -28.96 -4.36
CA SER A 25 21.43 -29.03 -5.15
C SER A 25 22.32 -30.21 -4.74
N ALA A 26 22.56 -30.39 -3.43
CA ALA A 26 23.33 -31.51 -2.91
C ALA A 26 22.67 -32.86 -3.20
N ALA A 27 21.34 -32.95 -3.09
CA ALA A 27 20.59 -34.17 -3.41
C ALA A 27 20.68 -34.53 -4.90
N ALA A 28 20.59 -33.54 -5.79
CA ALA A 28 20.76 -33.73 -7.24
C ALA A 28 22.17 -34.24 -7.60
N ALA A 29 23.19 -33.84 -6.84
CA ALA A 29 24.56 -34.34 -6.96
C ALA A 29 24.80 -35.71 -6.27
N GLY A 30 23.76 -36.37 -5.76
CA GLY A 30 23.85 -37.69 -5.13
C GLY A 30 24.33 -37.68 -3.67
N MET A 31 24.38 -36.53 -3.01
CA MET A 31 24.77 -36.43 -1.60
C MET A 31 23.72 -37.10 -0.69
N LYS A 32 24.18 -37.99 0.20
CA LYS A 32 23.30 -38.63 1.20
C LYS A 32 22.76 -37.58 2.18
N GLY A 33 21.46 -37.67 2.50
CA GLY A 33 20.79 -36.70 3.39
C GLY A 33 21.42 -36.56 4.79
N LYS A 34 22.00 -37.62 5.35
CA LYS A 34 22.76 -37.55 6.62
C LYS A 34 24.03 -36.70 6.50
N THR A 35 24.70 -36.75 5.35
CA THR A 35 25.90 -35.96 5.05
C THR A 35 25.55 -34.49 4.90
N ALA A 36 24.51 -34.17 4.12
CA ALA A 36 24.00 -32.80 3.98
C ALA A 36 23.57 -32.20 5.33
N GLN A 37 22.91 -32.99 6.19
CA GLN A 37 22.53 -32.54 7.53
C GLN A 37 23.73 -32.27 8.43
N LYS A 38 24.80 -33.07 8.33
CA LYS A 38 26.04 -32.84 9.09
C LYS A 38 26.71 -31.55 8.63
N LEU A 39 26.84 -31.37 7.33
CA LEU A 39 27.44 -30.18 6.72
C LEU A 39 26.67 -28.90 7.06
N LEU A 40 25.33 -28.93 7.03
CA LEU A 40 24.51 -27.78 7.46
C LEU A 40 24.73 -27.40 8.93
N LYS A 41 24.96 -28.36 9.82
CA LYS A 41 25.29 -28.08 11.23
C LYS A 41 26.68 -27.45 11.37
N GLU A 42 27.65 -27.93 10.58
CA GLU A 42 29.01 -27.37 10.55
C GLU A 42 29.00 -25.94 10.02
N ILE A 43 28.26 -25.68 8.93
CA ILE A 43 28.07 -24.35 8.35
C ILE A 43 27.36 -23.40 9.32
N ALA A 44 26.32 -23.86 10.02
CA ALA A 44 25.65 -23.03 11.01
C ALA A 44 26.54 -22.71 12.22
N ALA A 45 27.49 -23.58 12.57
CA ALA A 45 28.44 -23.35 13.65
C ALA A 45 29.63 -22.47 13.23
N ASN A 46 30.14 -22.65 12.00
CA ASN A 46 31.35 -21.99 11.49
C ASN A 46 31.19 -21.61 10.00
N PRO A 47 30.34 -20.63 9.64
CA PRO A 47 30.03 -20.37 8.25
C PRO A 47 31.23 -19.88 7.42
N THR A 48 32.23 -19.24 8.05
CA THR A 48 33.39 -18.64 7.37
C THR A 48 34.26 -19.66 6.63
N THR A 49 34.29 -20.91 7.08
CA THR A 49 35.12 -21.97 6.48
C THR A 49 34.47 -22.64 5.28
N HIS A 50 33.22 -22.30 4.96
CA HIS A 50 32.42 -23.02 3.95
C HIS A 50 31.95 -22.14 2.78
N HIS A 51 32.53 -20.96 2.59
CA HIS A 51 32.17 -20.06 1.47
C HIS A 51 32.36 -20.67 0.08
N ALA A 52 33.30 -21.62 -0.06
CA ALA A 52 33.63 -22.30 -1.30
C ALA A 52 32.82 -23.60 -1.51
N ASP A 53 31.89 -23.93 -0.61
CA ASP A 53 31.11 -25.16 -0.75
C ASP A 53 30.20 -25.09 -2.00
N PRO A 54 30.23 -26.10 -2.88
CA PRO A 54 29.51 -26.06 -4.17
C PRO A 54 27.98 -26.06 -4.03
N HIS A 55 27.43 -26.45 -2.88
CA HIS A 55 25.99 -26.52 -2.65
C HIS A 55 25.51 -25.51 -1.61
N PHE A 56 26.33 -25.25 -0.60
CA PHE A 56 25.98 -24.43 0.55
C PHE A 56 26.84 -23.16 0.67
N GLY A 57 27.72 -22.86 -0.28
CA GLY A 57 28.58 -21.67 -0.25
C GLY A 57 27.79 -20.36 -0.19
N GLY A 58 26.66 -20.28 -0.89
CA GLY A 58 25.75 -19.13 -0.80
C GLY A 58 25.09 -18.98 0.58
N LEU A 59 24.72 -20.08 1.23
CA LEU A 59 24.21 -20.07 2.60
C LEU A 59 25.29 -19.66 3.59
N ALA A 60 26.51 -20.19 3.45
CA ALA A 60 27.65 -19.89 4.30
C ALA A 60 28.02 -18.40 4.21
N GLN A 61 28.07 -17.84 2.99
CA GLN A 61 28.28 -16.42 2.78
C GLN A 61 27.16 -15.57 3.38
N ALA A 62 25.89 -15.99 3.26
CA ALA A 62 24.76 -15.27 3.84
C ALA A 62 24.79 -15.27 5.39
N LEU A 63 25.18 -16.38 6.01
CA LEU A 63 25.37 -16.48 7.46
C LEU A 63 26.59 -15.70 7.98
N CYS A 64 27.57 -15.44 7.11
CA CYS A 64 28.78 -14.67 7.42
C CYS A 64 28.68 -13.19 7.10
N ARG A 65 27.76 -12.80 6.20
CA ARG A 65 27.36 -11.41 6.16
C ARG A 65 26.88 -11.13 7.58
N PRO A 66 27.41 -10.10 8.27
CA PRO A 66 26.62 -9.54 9.35
C PRO A 66 25.24 -9.37 8.72
N ALA A 67 24.17 -9.81 9.40
CA ALA A 67 22.88 -9.25 9.09
C ALA A 67 23.18 -7.77 8.90
N GLU A 68 22.89 -7.20 7.72
CA GLU A 68 22.94 -5.76 7.57
C GLU A 68 21.81 -5.24 8.47
N GLU A 69 22.03 -5.37 9.78
CA GLU A 69 21.58 -4.49 10.81
C GLU A 69 22.28 -3.18 10.47
N SER A 70 21.78 -2.56 9.39
CA SER A 70 21.89 -1.12 9.22
C SER A 70 21.63 -0.55 10.60
N LYS A 71 22.62 0.18 11.13
CA LYS A 71 22.45 0.89 12.38
C LYS A 71 21.10 1.59 12.31
N PRO A 72 20.28 1.57 13.37
CA PRO A 72 19.01 2.30 13.38
C PRO A 72 19.28 3.70 12.86
N LYS A 73 18.65 4.05 11.74
CA LYS A 73 18.75 5.39 11.17
C LYS A 73 18.15 6.33 12.22
N GLU A 74 18.81 7.47 12.47
CA GLU A 74 18.18 8.49 13.30
C GLU A 74 16.82 8.86 12.67
N PRO A 75 15.74 8.95 13.47
CA PRO A 75 14.44 9.31 12.95
C PRO A 75 14.52 10.63 12.18
N VAL A 76 13.88 10.68 11.01
CA VAL A 76 13.87 11.91 10.22
C VAL A 76 12.98 12.96 10.89
N ALA A 77 13.40 14.22 10.86
CA ALA A 77 12.55 15.31 11.30
C ALA A 77 11.37 15.48 10.33
N TYR A 78 10.21 15.89 10.86
CA TYR A 78 9.05 16.24 10.07
C TYR A 78 8.54 17.63 10.42
N ARG A 79 7.94 18.31 9.44
CA ARG A 79 7.31 19.61 9.63
C ARG A 79 5.81 19.44 9.88
N THR A 80 5.28 20.23 10.80
CA THR A 80 3.85 20.25 11.13
C THR A 80 3.24 21.60 10.76
N TRP A 81 2.03 21.58 10.21
CA TRP A 81 1.19 22.76 10.02
C TRP A 81 -0.07 22.62 10.87
N GLY A 82 -0.49 23.68 11.55
CA GLY A 82 -1.66 23.64 12.43
C GLY A 82 -1.46 22.76 13.67
N ALA A 83 -0.25 22.74 14.24
CA ALA A 83 0.11 21.87 15.37
C ALA A 83 -0.82 22.00 16.58
N GLU A 84 -1.40 23.19 16.79
CA GLU A 84 -2.36 23.47 17.84
C GLU A 84 -3.70 22.73 17.69
N TYR A 85 -3.99 22.16 16.52
CA TYR A 85 -5.22 21.43 16.20
C TYR A 85 -5.03 19.92 16.10
N ILE A 86 -3.80 19.43 16.28
CA ILE A 86 -3.44 18.02 16.08
C ILE A 86 -3.25 17.33 17.42
N ASP A 87 -3.85 16.16 17.59
CA ASP A 87 -3.76 15.39 18.82
C ASP A 87 -2.38 14.71 18.98
N GLU A 88 -2.00 14.45 20.23
CA GLU A 88 -0.71 13.84 20.56
C GLU A 88 -0.52 12.44 19.94
N GLN A 89 -1.60 11.67 19.74
CA GLN A 89 -1.47 10.32 19.17
C GLN A 89 -1.12 10.37 17.68
N SER A 90 -1.63 11.37 16.96
CA SER A 90 -1.24 11.64 15.57
C SER A 90 0.24 12.01 15.45
N HIS A 91 0.76 12.81 16.38
CA HIS A 91 2.19 13.09 16.48
C HIS A 91 3.01 11.83 16.74
N ARG A 92 2.59 10.98 17.68
CA ARG A 92 3.27 9.71 17.96
C ARG A 92 3.28 8.77 16.75
N GLN A 93 2.18 8.66 16.00
CA GLN A 93 2.15 7.88 14.75
C GLN A 93 3.14 8.43 13.72
N MET A 94 3.25 9.76 13.61
CA MET A 94 4.20 10.39 12.69
C MET A 94 5.65 10.17 13.11
N GLU A 95 5.95 10.20 14.42
CA GLU A 95 7.27 9.90 14.98
C GLU A 95 7.67 8.44 14.71
N GLU A 96 6.75 7.49 14.93
CA GLU A 96 6.95 6.08 14.59
C GLU A 96 7.23 5.89 13.09
N ALA A 97 6.45 6.55 12.23
CA ALA A 97 6.64 6.52 10.78
C ALA A 97 8.00 7.08 10.35
N CYS A 98 8.43 8.19 10.95
CA CYS A 98 9.73 8.81 10.68
C CYS A 98 10.92 7.99 11.23
N SER A 99 10.68 7.03 12.12
CA SER A 99 11.71 6.12 12.64
C SER A 99 12.00 4.94 11.71
N LEU A 100 11.23 4.77 10.63
CA LEU A 100 11.46 3.69 9.68
C LEU A 100 12.84 3.81 9.01
N PRO A 101 13.53 2.68 8.78
CA PRO A 101 14.87 2.69 8.18
C PRO A 101 14.91 3.37 6.80
N HIS A 102 13.80 3.34 6.07
CA HIS A 102 13.66 3.87 4.72
C HIS A 102 13.15 5.30 4.69
N ALA A 103 12.75 5.88 5.84
CA ALA A 103 12.23 7.23 5.90
C ALA A 103 13.31 8.25 5.53
N VAL A 104 12.98 9.20 4.65
CA VAL A 104 13.87 10.28 4.21
C VAL A 104 13.29 11.67 4.46
N ALA A 105 11.96 11.81 4.58
CA ALA A 105 11.31 13.06 4.96
C ALA A 105 9.89 12.78 5.48
N GLY A 106 9.37 13.72 6.29
CA GLY A 106 8.00 13.68 6.77
C GLY A 106 7.34 15.05 6.81
N ALA A 107 6.02 15.08 6.67
CA ALA A 107 5.19 16.25 6.89
C ALA A 107 3.86 15.85 7.54
N LEU A 108 3.28 16.74 8.35
CA LEU A 108 1.99 16.54 9.01
C LEU A 108 1.09 17.75 8.73
N MET A 109 -0.03 17.50 8.06
CA MET A 109 -0.96 18.53 7.59
C MET A 109 -1.94 18.98 8.69
N PRO A 110 -2.58 20.16 8.57
CA PRO A 110 -3.46 20.72 9.61
C PRO A 110 -4.71 19.90 9.94
N ASP A 111 -5.12 19.02 9.03
CA ASP A 111 -6.25 18.11 9.17
C ASP A 111 -5.84 16.76 9.75
N ALA A 112 -4.60 16.65 10.25
CA ALA A 112 -4.07 15.38 10.71
C ALA A 112 -4.81 14.82 11.91
N HIS A 113 -5.10 13.52 11.84
CA HIS A 113 -5.78 12.78 12.90
C HIS A 113 -5.42 11.29 12.83
N LEU A 114 -5.76 10.57 13.89
CA LEU A 114 -5.38 9.17 14.07
C LEU A 114 -5.75 8.29 12.87
N GLY A 115 -4.75 7.64 12.30
CA GLY A 115 -4.88 6.73 11.16
C GLY A 115 -4.50 5.28 11.48
N TYR A 116 -4.24 4.51 10.42
CA TYR A 116 -3.77 3.13 10.52
C TYR A 116 -2.28 3.05 10.15
N GLY A 117 -1.40 3.21 11.14
CA GLY A 117 0.05 3.26 10.90
C GLY A 117 0.49 4.71 10.73
N LEU A 118 0.37 5.26 9.52
CA LEU A 118 0.56 6.70 9.29
C LEU A 118 -0.72 7.45 9.71
N PRO A 119 -0.63 8.64 10.33
CA PRO A 119 -1.82 9.46 10.57
C PRO A 119 -2.44 9.89 9.24
N ILE A 120 -3.77 10.05 9.21
CA ILE A 120 -4.43 10.74 8.09
C ILE A 120 -3.90 12.17 8.10
N GLY A 121 -3.64 12.76 6.92
CA GLY A 121 -2.94 14.05 6.80
C GLY A 121 -1.41 13.95 6.99
N GLY A 122 -0.86 12.75 7.20
CA GLY A 122 0.58 12.50 7.18
C GLY A 122 1.12 12.32 5.76
N VAL A 123 2.33 12.84 5.52
CA VAL A 123 3.11 12.57 4.31
C VAL A 123 4.44 11.98 4.73
N LEU A 124 4.73 10.76 4.26
CA LEU A 124 5.98 10.07 4.55
C LEU A 124 6.68 9.74 3.23
N ALA A 125 7.90 10.24 3.07
CA ALA A 125 8.77 9.87 1.96
C ALA A 125 9.65 8.69 2.40
N LEU A 126 9.57 7.59 1.65
CA LEU A 126 10.42 6.42 1.80
C LEU A 126 11.33 6.29 0.59
N GLU A 127 12.59 5.93 0.81
CA GLU A 127 13.55 5.62 -0.25
C GLU A 127 13.59 4.11 -0.48
N GLY A 128 13.35 3.67 -1.71
CA GLY A 128 13.44 2.25 -2.10
C GLY A 128 12.36 1.33 -1.51
N ALA A 129 11.40 1.86 -0.75
CA ALA A 129 10.35 1.06 -0.12
C ALA A 129 8.97 1.72 -0.20
N VAL A 130 7.94 0.93 0.07
CA VAL A 130 6.56 1.38 0.14
C VAL A 130 5.83 0.72 1.30
N CYS A 131 5.06 1.50 2.05
CA CYS A 131 4.21 1.02 3.14
C CYS A 131 2.73 1.01 2.67
N PRO A 132 2.12 -0.16 2.44
CA PRO A 132 0.77 -0.20 1.87
C PRO A 132 -0.31 0.48 2.73
N TYR A 133 -0.20 0.43 4.06
CA TYR A 133 -1.12 1.14 4.95
C TYR A 133 -0.90 2.66 4.95
N ALA A 134 0.32 3.13 4.71
CA ALA A 134 0.60 4.56 4.57
C ALA A 134 0.01 5.15 3.27
N VAL A 135 -0.17 4.32 2.23
CA VAL A 135 -0.94 4.70 1.02
C VAL A 135 -2.44 4.75 1.32
N GLY A 136 -2.92 3.86 2.19
CA GLY A 136 -4.30 3.81 2.65
C GLY A 136 -5.10 2.64 2.08
N VAL A 137 -6.15 2.26 2.83
CA VAL A 137 -7.02 1.12 2.47
C VAL A 137 -7.94 1.41 1.29
N ASP A 138 -8.37 2.66 1.12
CA ASP A 138 -9.08 3.08 -0.09
C ASP A 138 -8.07 3.74 -1.04
N ILE A 139 -7.29 2.91 -1.72
CA ILE A 139 -6.24 3.36 -2.65
C ILE A 139 -6.85 4.33 -3.64
N ALA A 140 -6.15 5.44 -3.88
CA ALA A 140 -6.57 6.49 -4.80
C ALA A 140 -7.94 7.14 -4.48
N CYS A 141 -8.43 7.06 -3.23
CA CYS A 141 -9.55 7.89 -2.78
C CYS A 141 -9.21 9.37 -2.97
N ARG A 142 -10.09 10.07 -3.70
CA ARG A 142 -9.82 11.43 -4.18
C ARG A 142 -11.09 12.18 -4.51
N MET A 143 -10.96 13.49 -4.55
CA MET A 143 -11.98 14.37 -5.08
C MET A 143 -11.76 14.64 -6.55
N LYS A 144 -12.85 14.78 -7.30
CA LYS A 144 -12.88 15.29 -8.67
C LYS A 144 -13.94 16.39 -8.76
N LEU A 145 -13.50 17.56 -9.18
CA LEU A 145 -14.34 18.71 -9.46
C LEU A 145 -14.63 18.76 -10.97
N SER A 146 -15.90 18.86 -11.35
CA SER A 146 -16.33 19.07 -12.73
C SER A 146 -17.11 20.39 -12.81
N VAL A 147 -16.59 21.36 -13.54
CA VAL A 147 -17.27 22.65 -13.76
C VAL A 147 -18.22 22.52 -14.94
N LEU A 148 -19.44 23.01 -14.79
CA LEU A 148 -20.52 22.79 -15.74
C LEU A 148 -20.92 24.10 -16.42
N ASP A 149 -21.22 24.02 -17.71
CA ASP A 149 -21.77 25.14 -18.49
C ASP A 149 -23.29 25.25 -18.28
N VAL A 150 -23.66 25.63 -17.06
CA VAL A 150 -25.05 25.87 -16.64
C VAL A 150 -25.11 27.19 -15.87
N PRO A 151 -26.18 27.98 -16.04
CA PRO A 151 -26.29 29.27 -15.37
C PRO A 151 -26.41 29.09 -13.85
N MET A 152 -25.85 30.02 -13.07
CA MET A 152 -25.92 30.00 -11.61
C MET A 152 -27.34 29.94 -11.04
N THR A 153 -28.32 30.47 -11.76
CA THR A 153 -29.75 30.37 -11.40
C THR A 153 -30.26 28.94 -11.33
N ALA A 154 -29.60 27.98 -12.00
CA ALA A 154 -29.96 26.57 -11.99
C ALA A 154 -29.91 25.95 -10.59
N LEU A 155 -29.06 26.45 -9.69
CA LEU A 155 -28.99 25.94 -8.31
C LEU A 155 -30.25 26.24 -7.48
N ASN A 156 -31.05 27.23 -7.90
CA ASN A 156 -32.26 27.66 -7.19
C ASN A 156 -33.53 27.47 -8.03
N ASP A 157 -33.43 26.89 -9.23
CA ASP A 157 -34.57 26.63 -10.10
C ASP A 157 -35.08 25.20 -9.87
N ASP A 158 -36.34 25.07 -9.47
CA ASP A 158 -36.98 23.78 -9.13
C ASP A 158 -36.89 22.73 -10.24
N ARG A 159 -36.81 23.12 -11.51
CA ARG A 159 -36.63 22.16 -12.60
C ARG A 159 -35.21 21.62 -12.61
N TYR A 160 -34.22 22.50 -12.60
CA TYR A 160 -32.81 22.11 -12.59
C TYR A 160 -32.44 21.30 -11.35
N VAL A 161 -32.96 21.68 -10.17
CA VAL A 161 -32.74 20.93 -8.93
C VAL A 161 -33.24 19.49 -9.07
N ARG A 162 -34.44 19.28 -9.63
CA ARG A 162 -34.95 17.92 -9.89
C ARG A 162 -34.10 17.15 -10.90
N ASP A 163 -33.57 17.83 -11.93
CA ASP A 163 -32.68 17.21 -12.90
C ASP A 163 -31.34 16.81 -12.24
N PHE A 164 -30.80 17.63 -11.33
CA PHE A 164 -29.61 17.32 -10.55
C PHE A 164 -29.84 16.15 -9.58
N GLU A 165 -30.94 16.14 -8.83
CA GLU A 165 -31.34 15.02 -7.97
C GLU A 165 -31.44 13.73 -8.79
N SER A 166 -32.15 13.77 -9.92
CA SER A 166 -32.28 12.64 -10.82
C SER A 166 -30.93 12.16 -11.38
N ALA A 167 -30.03 13.08 -11.70
CA ALA A 167 -28.68 12.75 -12.15
C ALA A 167 -27.85 12.07 -11.05
N LEU A 168 -28.00 12.47 -9.78
CA LEU A 168 -27.32 11.81 -8.66
C LEU A 168 -27.89 10.40 -8.43
N GLU A 169 -29.22 10.28 -8.34
CA GLU A 169 -29.90 9.01 -8.07
C GLU A 169 -29.65 7.96 -9.14
N ASN A 170 -29.57 8.38 -10.41
CA ASN A 170 -29.38 7.48 -11.54
C ASN A 170 -27.91 7.38 -12.01
N GLY A 171 -27.06 8.33 -11.60
CA GLY A 171 -25.66 8.41 -12.01
C GLY A 171 -24.74 7.53 -11.16
N THR A 172 -25.07 7.32 -9.89
CA THR A 172 -24.25 6.56 -8.94
C THR A 172 -25.11 5.69 -8.00
N VAL A 173 -24.46 4.84 -7.21
CA VAL A 173 -25.08 4.08 -6.12
C VAL A 173 -24.28 4.27 -4.84
N PHE A 174 -24.96 4.60 -3.75
CA PHE A 174 -24.39 4.72 -2.42
C PHE A 174 -24.63 3.46 -1.58
N GLY A 175 -23.70 3.18 -0.67
CA GLY A 175 -23.76 2.08 0.29
C GLY A 175 -22.58 1.11 0.20
N ALA A 176 -22.24 0.50 1.34
CA ALA A 176 -21.20 -0.51 1.43
C ALA A 176 -21.57 -1.75 0.61
N GLY A 177 -20.65 -2.24 -0.22
CA GLY A 177 -20.85 -3.45 -1.03
C GLY A 177 -21.87 -3.32 -2.16
N LYS A 178 -22.44 -2.14 -2.40
CA LYS A 178 -23.38 -1.92 -3.50
C LYS A 178 -22.68 -1.99 -4.86
N SER A 179 -23.45 -2.36 -5.87
CA SER A 179 -23.01 -2.56 -7.24
C SER A 179 -24.15 -2.25 -8.20
N TRP A 180 -23.80 -2.01 -9.46
CA TRP A 180 -24.78 -1.92 -10.54
C TRP A 180 -25.26 -3.30 -10.94
N SER A 181 -26.56 -3.45 -11.19
CA SER A 181 -27.12 -4.66 -11.80
C SER A 181 -26.61 -4.88 -13.22
N ARG A 182 -26.44 -3.78 -13.98
CA ARG A 182 -25.81 -3.76 -15.30
C ARG A 182 -24.41 -3.14 -15.20
N ARG A 183 -23.38 -3.92 -15.51
CA ARG A 183 -21.99 -3.45 -15.51
C ARG A 183 -21.80 -2.29 -16.49
N LYS A 184 -21.12 -1.24 -16.03
CA LYS A 184 -20.65 -0.12 -16.87
C LYS A 184 -19.32 -0.49 -17.53
N GLN A 185 -19.01 0.07 -18.70
CA GLN A 185 -17.69 -0.09 -19.32
C GLN A 185 -16.82 1.14 -19.06
N HIS A 186 -15.54 0.91 -18.83
CA HIS A 186 -14.50 1.94 -18.71
C HIS A 186 -13.16 1.33 -19.11
N GLU A 187 -12.24 2.13 -19.65
CA GLU A 187 -10.93 1.69 -20.17
C GLU A 187 -10.10 0.92 -19.13
N VAL A 188 -10.31 1.21 -17.83
CA VAL A 188 -9.65 0.47 -16.74
C VAL A 188 -9.97 -1.04 -16.77
N MET A 189 -11.14 -1.44 -17.28
CA MET A 189 -11.51 -2.86 -17.36
C MET A 189 -10.79 -3.61 -18.48
N ASP A 190 -10.25 -2.87 -19.44
CA ASP A 190 -9.49 -3.38 -20.58
C ASP A 190 -7.98 -3.46 -20.28
N ARG A 191 -7.53 -2.88 -19.16
CA ARG A 191 -6.15 -3.01 -18.66
C ARG A 191 -5.84 -4.44 -18.21
N ASP A 192 -4.55 -4.69 -17.95
CA ASP A 192 -4.11 -5.96 -17.40
C ASP A 192 -4.46 -6.10 -15.91
N TRP A 193 -5.53 -6.84 -15.62
CA TRP A 193 -5.92 -7.22 -14.27
C TRP A 193 -5.18 -8.47 -13.76
N ALA A 194 -4.29 -9.06 -14.55
CA ALA A 194 -3.49 -10.21 -14.14
C ALA A 194 -2.12 -9.82 -13.56
N VAL A 195 -1.83 -8.51 -13.43
CA VAL A 195 -0.62 -7.96 -12.79
C VAL A 195 -0.37 -8.50 -11.38
N SER A 196 -1.42 -8.94 -10.69
CA SER A 196 -1.30 -9.68 -9.45
C SER A 196 -2.44 -10.68 -9.27
N ARG A 197 -2.26 -11.63 -8.36
CA ARG A 197 -3.35 -12.55 -8.01
C ARG A 197 -4.57 -11.80 -7.45
N VAL A 198 -4.36 -10.84 -6.56
CA VAL A 198 -5.45 -10.12 -5.88
C VAL A 198 -6.25 -9.23 -6.83
N THR A 199 -5.59 -8.58 -7.80
CA THR A 199 -6.30 -7.79 -8.83
C THR A 199 -7.14 -8.69 -9.70
N ARG A 200 -6.58 -9.81 -10.19
CA ARG A 200 -7.31 -10.79 -11.01
C ARG A 200 -8.57 -11.31 -10.34
N GLU A 201 -8.46 -11.72 -9.08
CA GLU A 201 -9.58 -12.22 -8.28
C GLU A 201 -10.63 -11.14 -7.99
N ASN A 202 -10.25 -9.86 -7.99
CA ASN A 202 -11.17 -8.74 -7.76
C ASN A 202 -11.72 -8.09 -9.03
N LYS A 203 -11.33 -8.51 -10.25
CA LYS A 203 -11.78 -7.87 -11.51
C LYS A 203 -13.29 -7.77 -11.63
N ASP A 204 -14.01 -8.87 -11.39
CA ASP A 204 -15.47 -8.90 -11.49
C ASP A 204 -16.16 -8.00 -10.45
N LYS A 205 -15.61 -7.96 -9.23
CA LYS A 205 -16.07 -7.08 -8.16
C LYS A 205 -15.85 -5.62 -8.52
N ALA A 206 -14.65 -5.29 -9.02
CA ALA A 206 -14.33 -3.95 -9.49
C ALA A 206 -15.29 -3.50 -10.59
N TRP A 207 -15.56 -4.37 -11.56
CA TRP A 207 -16.47 -4.09 -12.67
C TRP A 207 -17.91 -3.85 -12.19
N ALA A 208 -18.38 -4.65 -11.23
CA ALA A 208 -19.71 -4.47 -10.65
C ALA A 208 -19.84 -3.16 -9.84
N GLN A 209 -18.75 -2.74 -9.20
CA GLN A 209 -18.68 -1.52 -8.37
C GLN A 209 -18.30 -0.26 -9.16
N LEU A 210 -17.90 -0.40 -10.42
CA LEU A 210 -17.47 0.70 -11.28
C LEU A 210 -18.59 1.73 -11.44
N GLY A 211 -18.29 2.99 -11.11
CA GLY A 211 -19.27 4.09 -11.14
C GLY A 211 -20.26 4.05 -9.97
N THR A 212 -19.88 3.48 -8.83
CA THR A 212 -20.60 3.62 -7.55
C THR A 212 -19.83 4.55 -6.61
N SER A 213 -20.52 5.31 -5.78
CA SER A 213 -19.88 6.24 -4.84
C SER A 213 -19.38 5.54 -3.59
N GLY A 214 -20.13 4.55 -3.11
CA GLY A 214 -19.79 3.83 -1.88
C GLY A 214 -20.38 4.42 -0.62
N SER A 215 -19.63 4.33 0.48
CA SER A 215 -20.05 4.71 1.84
C SER A 215 -18.88 5.35 2.59
N GLY A 216 -19.11 5.82 3.81
CA GLY A 216 -18.10 6.53 4.59
C GLY A 216 -18.15 8.02 4.26
N ASN A 217 -17.00 8.64 4.05
CA ASN A 217 -16.87 10.06 3.67
C ASN A 217 -17.06 10.31 2.16
N HIS A 218 -17.57 9.32 1.41
CA HIS A 218 -17.79 9.44 -0.03
C HIS A 218 -19.12 10.11 -0.34
N PHE A 219 -19.08 11.12 -1.21
CA PHE A 219 -20.24 11.94 -1.58
C PHE A 219 -20.16 12.37 -3.05
N VAL A 220 -21.28 12.83 -3.59
CA VAL A 220 -21.36 13.51 -4.88
C VAL A 220 -22.37 14.64 -4.73
N GLU A 221 -21.94 15.87 -4.96
CA GLU A 221 -22.75 17.05 -4.67
C GLU A 221 -22.61 18.10 -5.78
N PHE A 222 -23.72 18.72 -6.14
CA PHE A 222 -23.73 19.94 -6.95
C PHE A 222 -23.61 21.14 -6.02
N GLY A 223 -22.86 22.15 -6.43
CA GLY A 223 -22.69 23.36 -5.66
C GLY A 223 -22.13 24.52 -6.47
N GLN A 224 -21.91 25.63 -5.77
CA GLN A 224 -21.27 26.82 -6.32
C GLN A 224 -19.75 26.72 -6.16
N LEU A 225 -19.04 26.92 -7.26
CA LEU A 225 -17.61 27.19 -7.29
C LEU A 225 -17.40 28.69 -7.53
N THR A 226 -16.62 29.34 -6.67
CA THR A 226 -16.22 30.74 -6.86
C THR A 226 -14.73 30.81 -7.19
N LEU A 227 -14.40 31.39 -8.34
CA LEU A 227 -13.03 31.72 -8.75
C LEU A 227 -12.79 33.21 -8.52
N HIS A 228 -11.90 33.54 -7.60
CA HIS A 228 -11.54 34.94 -7.30
C HIS A 228 -10.62 35.55 -8.37
N GLU A 229 -9.87 34.71 -9.07
CA GLU A 229 -8.99 35.06 -10.17
C GLU A 229 -9.12 34.03 -11.30
N PRO A 230 -8.72 34.34 -12.54
CA PRO A 230 -8.77 33.37 -13.64
C PRO A 230 -7.92 32.13 -13.33
N GLU A 231 -8.55 30.96 -13.29
CA GLU A 231 -7.92 29.68 -12.96
C GLU A 231 -8.58 28.55 -13.76
N MET A 232 -7.89 27.41 -13.95
CA MET A 232 -8.41 26.24 -14.68
C MET A 232 -8.88 26.54 -16.12
N GLY A 233 -8.36 27.61 -16.73
CA GLY A 233 -8.79 28.07 -18.06
C GLY A 233 -10.13 28.81 -18.08
N LEU A 234 -10.68 29.17 -16.91
CA LEU A 234 -11.93 29.90 -16.75
C LEU A 234 -11.66 31.32 -16.22
N PRO A 235 -12.47 32.32 -16.59
CA PRO A 235 -12.38 33.64 -15.98
C PRO A 235 -12.77 33.61 -14.50
N ALA A 236 -12.38 34.65 -13.74
CA ALA A 236 -12.91 34.86 -12.40
C ALA A 236 -14.45 34.97 -12.46
N GLY A 237 -15.15 34.36 -11.51
CA GLY A 237 -16.61 34.28 -11.52
C GLY A 237 -17.17 33.14 -10.69
N GLU A 238 -18.49 32.96 -10.78
CA GLU A 238 -19.22 31.90 -10.11
C GLU A 238 -19.71 30.87 -11.13
N TYR A 239 -19.57 29.59 -10.79
CA TYR A 239 -19.90 28.47 -11.64
C TYR A 239 -20.66 27.40 -10.88
N VAL A 240 -21.54 26.68 -11.59
CA VAL A 240 -22.10 25.43 -11.09
C VAL A 240 -21.05 24.33 -11.26
N ALA A 241 -20.79 23.59 -10.19
CA ALA A 241 -19.83 22.49 -10.22
C ALA A 241 -20.41 21.23 -9.55
N LEU A 242 -19.94 20.09 -10.03
CA LEU A 242 -20.15 18.77 -9.42
C LEU A 242 -18.86 18.34 -8.73
N LEU A 243 -18.90 18.17 -7.41
CA LEU A 243 -17.80 17.61 -6.65
C LEU A 243 -18.12 16.15 -6.30
N SER A 244 -17.28 15.22 -6.75
CA SER A 244 -17.38 13.81 -6.40
C SER A 244 -16.18 13.38 -5.56
N HIS A 245 -16.43 12.69 -4.46
CA HIS A 245 -15.42 12.08 -3.60
C HIS A 245 -15.63 10.56 -3.56
N SER A 246 -14.69 9.81 -4.12
CA SER A 246 -14.72 8.35 -4.11
C SER A 246 -13.33 7.77 -4.34
N GLY A 247 -13.22 6.45 -4.35
CA GLY A 247 -11.95 5.74 -4.47
C GLY A 247 -12.08 4.40 -5.18
N SER A 248 -11.09 3.53 -4.97
CA SER A 248 -10.95 2.20 -5.58
C SER A 248 -11.95 1.15 -5.08
N ARG A 249 -12.81 1.53 -4.14
CA ARG A 249 -13.86 0.67 -3.56
C ARG A 249 -13.26 -0.58 -2.93
N GLY A 250 -13.96 -1.71 -3.01
CA GLY A 250 -13.52 -2.94 -2.36
C GLY A 250 -12.27 -3.56 -2.97
N THR A 251 -11.83 -3.11 -4.16
CA THR A 251 -10.66 -3.64 -4.84
C THR A 251 -9.38 -3.12 -4.19
N GLY A 252 -9.22 -1.79 -4.03
CA GLY A 252 -8.02 -1.25 -3.38
C GLY A 252 -7.92 -1.67 -1.92
N HIS A 253 -9.05 -1.83 -1.22
CA HIS A 253 -9.06 -2.43 0.11
C HIS A 253 -8.46 -3.82 0.12
N SER A 254 -8.82 -4.67 -0.85
CA SER A 254 -8.26 -6.02 -0.97
C SER A 254 -6.76 -5.98 -1.30
N VAL A 255 -6.34 -5.12 -2.23
CA VAL A 255 -4.92 -4.93 -2.58
C VAL A 255 -4.12 -4.48 -1.36
N CYS A 256 -4.50 -3.38 -0.70
CA CYS A 256 -3.85 -2.87 0.50
C CYS A 256 -3.77 -3.95 1.60
N SER A 257 -4.86 -4.67 1.86
CA SER A 257 -4.90 -5.71 2.88
C SER A 257 -3.96 -6.88 2.57
N THR A 258 -3.93 -7.35 1.32
CA THR A 258 -3.05 -8.44 0.89
C THR A 258 -1.59 -8.08 1.09
N TYR A 259 -1.16 -6.92 0.59
CA TYR A 259 0.25 -6.53 0.61
C TYR A 259 0.71 -6.04 1.99
N SER A 260 -0.18 -5.46 2.80
CA SER A 260 0.11 -5.18 4.21
C SER A 260 0.38 -6.46 4.98
N ALA A 261 -0.39 -7.52 4.75
CA ALA A 261 -0.19 -8.82 5.40
C ALA A 261 1.12 -9.49 4.94
N ILE A 262 1.54 -9.30 3.69
CA ILE A 262 2.85 -9.77 3.19
C ILE A 262 3.97 -8.98 3.87
N ALA A 263 3.90 -7.65 3.87
CA ALA A 263 4.88 -6.77 4.51
C ALA A 263 5.08 -7.12 5.99
N GLN A 264 3.98 -7.32 6.73
CA GLN A 264 4.02 -7.69 8.15
C GLN A 264 4.71 -9.03 8.42
N LYS A 265 4.54 -10.01 7.53
CA LYS A 265 5.18 -11.33 7.68
C LYS A 265 6.68 -11.27 7.44
N SER A 266 7.12 -10.38 6.54
CA SER A 266 8.52 -10.18 6.20
C SER A 266 9.23 -9.17 7.11
N LEU A 267 8.52 -8.59 8.09
CA LEU A 267 9.04 -7.52 8.92
C LEU A 267 10.15 -8.03 9.86
N PRO A 268 11.35 -7.40 9.89
CA PRO A 268 12.42 -7.82 10.78
C PRO A 268 12.01 -7.75 12.25
N ARG A 269 12.56 -8.66 13.08
CA ARG A 269 12.17 -8.79 14.50
C ARG A 269 12.20 -7.47 15.28
N ARG A 270 13.21 -6.63 15.02
CA ARG A 270 13.41 -5.33 15.68
C ARG A 270 12.33 -4.29 15.38
N TYR A 271 11.53 -4.50 14.33
CA TYR A 271 10.47 -3.59 13.91
C TYR A 271 9.06 -4.18 14.09
N ARG A 272 8.89 -5.32 14.76
CA ARG A 272 7.57 -5.97 14.91
C ARG A 272 6.50 -5.07 15.53
N ASP A 273 6.90 -4.16 16.41
CA ASP A 273 5.99 -3.22 17.07
C ASP A 273 5.45 -2.18 16.08
N LEU A 274 6.15 -1.95 14.96
CA LEU A 274 5.74 -1.10 13.85
C LEU A 274 4.87 -1.84 12.82
N GLY A 275 4.14 -2.89 13.22
CA GLY A 275 3.48 -3.79 12.26
C GLY A 275 2.53 -3.11 11.25
N ARG A 276 1.89 -1.99 11.61
CA ARG A 276 1.05 -1.22 10.66
C ARG A 276 1.86 -0.33 9.71
N LEU A 277 3.12 -0.08 10.03
CA LEU A 277 4.10 0.61 9.21
C LEU A 277 5.03 -0.36 8.49
N ALA A 278 4.68 -1.65 8.43
CA ALA A 278 5.42 -2.63 7.66
C ALA A 278 5.52 -2.21 6.18
N TRP A 279 6.68 -2.45 5.58
CA TRP A 279 6.97 -2.02 4.21
C TRP A 279 7.35 -3.20 3.32
N LEU A 280 7.34 -2.93 2.02
CA LEU A 280 7.91 -3.77 0.99
C LEU A 280 9.04 -2.98 0.33
N GLU A 281 10.20 -3.61 0.18
CA GLU A 281 11.26 -3.09 -0.68
C GLU A 281 10.74 -3.07 -2.12
N LEU A 282 10.91 -1.96 -2.83
CA LEU A 282 10.40 -1.80 -4.18
C LEU A 282 11.10 -2.72 -5.17
N ASP A 283 12.34 -3.13 -4.93
CA ASP A 283 13.07 -4.09 -5.78
C ASP A 283 12.70 -5.57 -5.53
N SER A 284 11.90 -5.85 -4.49
CA SER A 284 11.40 -7.20 -4.21
C SER A 284 10.23 -7.58 -5.11
N ASP A 285 10.04 -8.88 -5.35
CA ASP A 285 8.89 -9.40 -6.10
C ASP A 285 7.55 -8.89 -5.53
N ALA A 286 7.41 -8.90 -4.21
CA ALA A 286 6.20 -8.42 -3.54
C ALA A 286 6.01 -6.90 -3.67
N GLY A 287 7.11 -6.13 -3.62
CA GLY A 287 7.09 -4.68 -3.83
C GLY A 287 6.69 -4.31 -5.26
N GLN A 288 7.27 -4.97 -6.25
CA GLN A 288 6.91 -4.79 -7.67
C GLN A 288 5.45 -5.19 -7.94
N GLU A 289 5.00 -6.32 -7.42
CA GLU A 289 3.62 -6.79 -7.58
C GLU A 289 2.62 -5.83 -6.90
N TYR A 290 2.92 -5.34 -5.69
CA TYR A 290 2.11 -4.29 -5.04
C TYR A 290 2.10 -3.00 -5.85
N TRP A 291 3.25 -2.54 -6.32
CA TRP A 291 3.36 -1.31 -7.09
C TRP A 291 2.52 -1.36 -8.36
N ALA A 292 2.57 -2.47 -9.10
CA ALA A 292 1.73 -2.70 -10.27
C ALA A 292 0.24 -2.76 -9.90
N ALA A 293 -0.11 -3.47 -8.84
CA ALA A 293 -1.51 -3.59 -8.37
C ALA A 293 -2.10 -2.27 -7.84
N MET A 294 -1.27 -1.42 -7.22
CA MET A 294 -1.65 -0.10 -6.70
C MET A 294 -1.89 0.91 -7.83
N ASN A 295 -1.13 0.81 -8.92
CA ASN A 295 -1.22 1.73 -10.07
C ASN A 295 -2.27 1.34 -11.13
N LEU A 296 -2.83 0.13 -11.04
CA LEU A 296 -3.87 -0.37 -11.96
C LEU A 296 -5.15 0.48 -11.90
#